data_AF-A0A0L1LKW5-F1
#
_entry.id   AF-A0A0L1LKW5-F1
#
_cell.length_a   1.000
_cell.length_b   1.000
_cell.length_c   1.000
_cell.angle_alpha   90.00
_cell.angle_beta   90.00
_cell.angle_gamma   90.00
#
_symmetry.space_group_name_H-M   'P 1'
#
loop_
_entity.id
_entity.type
_entity.pdbx_description
1 polymer ?
#
loop_
_entity_poly.entity_id
_entity_poly.type
_entity_poly.pdbx_seq_one_letter_code
_entity_poly.pdbx_strand_id
1 'polypeptide(L)'
;TLTNAAGTPVTVTLSNGAIITIAVGATTGSVTVDAPEDDVYKDAGQVEVTIKDATGGNFENLATNPAAAVTEVTDTIDTSTVNLTATSTVAEGGTVVYTASVSAPVTGSPVVVTLSNGQTITIPVGETTGSVNFVAPNSPLAGGTSLSVKIDGATGGNYEKLEV
;
A
#
# COMPACT_ATOMS: atom_id res chain seq x y z
N THR A 1 27.42 -4.15 18.69
CA THR A 1 28.02 -4.38 20.01
C THR A 1 29.51 -4.59 19.86
N LEU A 2 30.31 -4.03 20.76
CA LEU A 2 31.77 -4.25 20.86
C LEU A 2 32.07 -5.42 21.82
N THR A 3 33.19 -6.10 21.62
CA THR A 3 33.67 -7.15 22.54
C THR A 3 34.28 -6.59 23.83
N ASN A 4 34.68 -5.32 23.83
CA ASN A 4 35.30 -4.62 24.95
C ASN A 4 34.78 -3.19 25.05
N ALA A 5 34.82 -2.62 26.26
CA ALA A 5 34.41 -1.24 26.49
C ALA A 5 35.31 -0.26 25.72
N ALA A 6 34.70 0.76 25.12
CA ALA A 6 35.42 1.75 24.32
C ALA A 6 36.29 2.66 25.19
N GLY A 7 37.58 2.81 24.87
CA GLY A 7 38.49 3.74 25.57
C GLY A 7 38.31 5.21 25.18
N THR A 8 37.74 5.44 24.00
CA THR A 8 37.21 6.73 23.50
C THR A 8 35.89 6.45 22.76
N PRO A 9 35.07 7.45 22.39
CA PRO A 9 33.87 7.17 21.61
C PRO A 9 34.17 6.40 20.31
N VAL A 10 33.33 5.43 19.97
CA VAL A 10 33.33 4.79 18.64
C VAL A 10 32.22 5.40 17.80
N THR A 11 32.54 5.79 16.58
CA THR A 11 31.56 6.23 15.58
C THR A 11 31.41 5.14 14.54
N VAL A 12 30.20 4.61 14.38
CA VAL A 12 29.86 3.63 13.36
C VAL A 12 28.96 4.29 12.33
N THR A 13 29.39 4.32 11.07
CA THR A 13 28.60 4.78 9.93
C THR A 13 27.94 3.58 9.27
N LEU A 14 26.63 3.65 9.09
CA LEU A 14 25.84 2.60 8.44
C LEU A 14 25.67 2.87 6.94
N SER A 15 25.30 1.84 6.17
CA SER A 15 25.09 1.95 4.72
C SER A 15 23.98 2.93 4.32
N ASN A 16 22.97 3.09 5.17
CA ASN A 16 21.89 4.07 5.01
C ASN A 16 22.27 5.49 5.45
N GLY A 17 23.54 5.72 5.85
CA GLY A 17 24.04 7.01 6.29
C GLY A 17 23.80 7.33 7.77
N ALA A 18 23.08 6.48 8.51
CA ALA A 18 22.89 6.65 9.94
C ALA A 18 24.20 6.48 10.72
N ILE A 19 24.31 7.18 11.86
CA ILE A 19 25.50 7.17 12.71
C ILE A 19 25.12 6.61 14.08
N ILE A 20 25.81 5.56 14.51
CA ILE A 20 25.77 5.06 15.89
C ILE A 20 26.99 5.59 16.63
N THR A 21 26.78 6.22 17.78
CA THR A 21 27.84 6.56 18.72
C THR A 21 27.83 5.58 19.88
N ILE A 22 28.95 4.91 20.11
CA ILE A 22 29.18 4.10 21.32
C ILE A 22 30.04 4.94 22.25
N ALA A 23 29.48 5.32 23.40
CA ALA A 23 30.15 6.19 24.37
C ALA A 23 31.39 5.53 24.99
N VAL A 24 32.27 6.36 25.55
CA VAL A 24 33.40 5.88 26.36
C VAL A 24 32.90 4.99 27.51
N GLY A 25 33.60 3.87 27.75
CA GLY A 25 33.23 2.87 28.74
C GLY A 25 32.05 1.98 28.35
N ALA A 26 31.37 2.23 27.24
CA ALA A 26 30.24 1.41 26.77
C ALA A 26 30.69 0.36 25.74
N THR A 27 29.85 -0.66 25.57
CA THR A 27 29.99 -1.71 24.54
C THR A 27 28.87 -1.68 23.50
N THR A 28 27.83 -0.87 23.73
CA THR A 28 26.65 -0.80 22.89
C THR A 28 26.31 0.64 22.55
N GLY A 29 25.75 0.80 21.36
CA GLY A 29 25.08 1.99 20.88
C GLY A 29 23.99 1.53 19.92
N SER A 30 23.00 2.37 19.71
CA SER A 30 21.88 2.08 18.83
C SER A 30 21.51 3.33 18.03
N VAL A 31 20.79 3.09 16.95
CA VAL A 31 20.10 4.11 16.17
C VAL A 31 18.74 3.55 15.78
N THR A 32 17.74 4.41 15.66
CA THR A 32 16.42 4.05 15.15
C THR A 32 16.37 4.30 13.66
N VAL A 33 15.78 3.36 12.92
CA VAL A 33 15.46 3.50 11.50
C VAL A 33 13.97 3.26 11.39
N ASP A 34 13.27 4.17 10.71
CA ASP A 34 11.83 4.04 10.52
C ASP A 34 11.54 2.85 9.60
N ALA A 35 10.47 2.11 9.91
CA ALA A 35 9.95 1.11 9.00
C ALA A 35 9.32 1.81 7.77
N PRO A 36 9.12 1.09 6.65
CA PRO A 36 8.23 1.56 5.60
C PRO A 36 6.87 2.00 6.17
N GLU A 37 6.29 3.04 5.58
CA GLU A 37 4.95 3.51 5.96
C GLU A 37 3.90 2.46 5.57
N ASP A 38 2.85 2.36 6.38
CA ASP A 38 1.71 1.47 6.17
C ASP A 38 0.78 2.05 5.09
N ASP A 39 0.32 1.21 4.15
CA ASP A 39 -0.63 1.61 3.12
C ASP A 39 -1.58 0.47 2.71
N VAL A 40 -2.49 0.76 1.77
CA VAL A 40 -3.56 -0.18 1.37
C VAL A 40 -3.14 -1.24 0.34
N TYR A 41 -1.88 -1.24 -0.10
CA TYR A 41 -1.36 -2.11 -1.14
C TYR A 41 -0.49 -3.21 -0.56
N LYS A 42 -0.41 -4.33 -1.27
CA LYS A 42 0.46 -5.45 -0.87
C LYS A 42 1.91 -5.09 -1.19
N ASP A 43 2.69 -4.76 -0.17
CA ASP A 43 4.14 -4.60 -0.31
C ASP A 43 4.89 -5.06 0.95
N ALA A 44 5.20 -6.36 1.00
CA ALA A 44 6.09 -6.90 2.02
C ALA A 44 7.43 -6.14 2.07
N GLY A 45 7.67 -5.43 3.17
CA GLY A 45 8.84 -4.57 3.36
C GLY A 45 10.05 -5.27 3.98
N GLN A 46 11.23 -4.70 3.75
CA GLN A 46 12.47 -5.11 4.41
C GLN A 46 13.33 -3.89 4.75
N VAL A 47 13.87 -3.86 5.97
CA VAL A 47 14.92 -2.91 6.36
C VAL A 47 16.24 -3.67 6.47
N GLU A 48 17.18 -3.34 5.58
CA GLU A 48 18.51 -3.95 5.55
C GLU A 48 19.59 -2.88 5.69
N VAL A 49 20.51 -3.07 6.66
CA VAL A 49 21.59 -2.12 6.90
C VAL A 49 22.90 -2.86 7.22
N THR A 50 24.01 -2.39 6.67
CA THR A 50 25.37 -2.89 6.94
C THR A 50 26.23 -1.83 7.60
N ILE A 51 27.34 -2.24 8.22
CA ILE A 51 28.36 -1.31 8.69
C ILE A 51 29.21 -0.87 7.50
N LYS A 52 29.18 0.42 7.19
CA LYS A 52 30.02 1.04 6.15
C LYS A 52 31.41 1.35 6.67
N ASP A 53 31.49 1.94 7.86
CA ASP A 53 32.76 2.32 8.49
C ASP A 53 32.61 2.34 10.03
N ALA A 54 33.70 2.11 10.75
CA ALA A 54 33.74 2.24 12.20
C ALA A 54 35.11 2.75 12.66
N THR A 55 35.13 3.84 13.42
CA THR A 55 36.36 4.50 13.86
C THR A 55 36.31 4.90 15.33
N GLY A 56 37.47 5.06 15.97
CA GLY A 56 37.60 5.46 17.37
C GLY A 56 37.78 4.28 18.32
N GLY A 57 37.30 4.41 19.56
CA GLY A 57 37.37 3.35 20.57
C GLY A 57 38.72 3.17 21.25
N ASN A 58 39.80 3.73 20.69
CA ASN A 58 41.18 3.55 21.15
C ASN A 58 41.60 2.06 21.25
N PHE A 59 41.15 1.25 20.29
CA PHE A 59 41.53 -0.16 20.16
C PHE A 59 42.77 -0.31 19.27
N GLU A 60 43.60 -1.32 19.53
CA GLU A 60 44.73 -1.67 18.64
C GLU A 60 44.25 -2.13 17.26
N ASN A 61 43.08 -2.78 17.20
CA ASN A 61 42.40 -3.16 15.97
C ASN A 61 40.88 -3.13 16.17
N LEU A 62 40.18 -2.30 15.39
CA LEU A 62 38.73 -2.27 15.33
C LEU A 62 38.26 -2.94 14.04
N ALA A 63 37.85 -4.21 14.14
CA ALA A 63 37.28 -4.95 13.03
C ALA A 63 35.75 -4.87 13.05
N THR A 64 35.13 -4.78 11.87
CA THR A 64 33.69 -4.75 11.69
C THR A 64 33.18 -6.09 11.16
N ASN A 65 31.94 -6.44 11.52
CA ASN A 65 31.23 -7.55 10.88
C ASN A 65 30.48 -7.00 9.65
N PRO A 66 30.78 -7.47 8.42
CA PRO A 66 30.12 -6.99 7.21
C PRO A 66 28.71 -7.57 7.01
N ALA A 67 28.29 -8.54 7.83
CA ALA A 67 26.96 -9.12 7.72
C ALA A 67 25.87 -8.05 7.90
N ALA A 68 24.85 -8.10 7.05
CA ALA A 68 23.72 -7.19 7.14
C ALA A 68 22.86 -7.49 8.36
N ALA A 69 22.42 -6.43 9.02
CA ALA A 69 21.29 -6.49 9.93
C ALA A 69 20.02 -6.38 9.08
N VAL A 70 19.22 -7.45 9.07
CA VAL A 70 17.97 -7.53 8.31
C VAL A 70 16.82 -7.60 9.29
N THR A 71 15.81 -6.75 9.07
CA THR A 71 14.52 -6.81 9.75
C THR A 71 13.43 -6.98 8.70
N GLU A 72 12.68 -8.08 8.80
CA GLU A 72 11.47 -8.28 7.99
C GLU A 72 10.36 -7.41 8.55
N VAL A 73 9.67 -6.68 7.68
CA VAL A 73 8.50 -5.88 8.04
C VAL A 73 7.28 -6.62 7.53
N THR A 74 6.44 -7.06 8.46
CA THR A 74 5.16 -7.67 8.12
C THR A 74 4.18 -6.58 7.78
N ASP A 75 3.61 -6.67 6.59
CA ASP A 75 2.53 -5.82 6.13
C ASP A 75 1.29 -5.98 7.02
N THR A 76 0.47 -4.94 7.09
CA THR A 76 -0.79 -4.97 7.84
C THR A 76 -1.91 -5.53 6.95
N ILE A 77 -3.19 -5.35 7.29
CA ILE A 77 -4.27 -5.61 6.33
C ILE A 77 -5.24 -4.45 6.44
N ASP A 78 -5.19 -3.58 5.45
CA ASP A 78 -6.12 -2.49 5.23
C ASP A 78 -7.18 -2.86 4.21
N THR A 79 -8.41 -2.45 4.54
CA THR A 79 -9.58 -2.72 3.69
C THR A 79 -9.85 -1.54 2.77
N SER A 80 -9.78 -1.80 1.47
CA SER A 80 -10.29 -0.89 0.45
C SER A 80 -11.72 -1.27 0.05
N THR A 81 -12.60 -0.28 -0.06
CA THR A 81 -14.02 -0.50 -0.35
C THR A 81 -14.37 0.00 -1.75
N VAL A 82 -15.12 -0.81 -2.50
CA VAL A 82 -15.74 -0.42 -3.77
C VAL A 82 -17.12 0.14 -3.50
N ASN A 83 -17.39 1.33 -4.02
CA ASN A 83 -18.71 1.96 -3.97
C ASN A 83 -19.32 2.02 -5.37
N LEU A 84 -20.66 1.91 -5.46
CA LEU A 84 -21.41 2.05 -6.71
C LEU A 84 -22.39 3.21 -6.60
N THR A 85 -22.37 4.09 -7.61
CA THR A 85 -23.36 5.15 -7.79
C THR A 85 -24.00 5.04 -9.17
N ALA A 86 -25.19 5.61 -9.32
CA ALA A 86 -25.92 5.62 -10.58
C ALA A 86 -26.56 6.99 -10.81
N THR A 87 -26.85 7.31 -12.08
CA THR A 87 -27.73 8.44 -12.42
C THR A 87 -29.08 8.26 -11.73
N SER A 88 -29.53 9.27 -10.97
CA SER A 88 -30.68 9.17 -10.06
C SER A 88 -32.02 9.03 -10.78
N THR A 89 -32.22 9.74 -11.88
CA THR A 89 -33.43 9.68 -12.70
C THR A 89 -33.09 9.84 -14.18
N VAL A 90 -33.78 9.06 -15.01
CA VAL A 90 -33.72 9.15 -16.46
C VAL A 90 -35.12 8.93 -17.04
N ALA A 91 -35.38 9.46 -18.23
CA ALA A 91 -36.56 9.09 -18.98
C ALA A 91 -36.45 7.64 -19.47
N GLU A 92 -37.58 7.01 -19.81
CA GLU A 92 -37.58 5.73 -20.51
C GLU A 92 -36.77 5.81 -21.81
N GLY A 93 -36.01 4.77 -22.12
CA GLY A 93 -35.04 4.78 -23.22
C GLY A 93 -33.79 5.66 -22.98
N GLY A 94 -33.71 6.37 -21.85
CA GLY A 94 -32.57 7.19 -21.45
C GLY A 94 -31.37 6.36 -20.99
N THR A 95 -30.21 7.01 -20.89
CA THR A 95 -28.96 6.37 -20.45
C THR A 95 -28.74 6.58 -18.96
N VAL A 96 -28.67 5.49 -18.20
CA VAL A 96 -28.15 5.42 -16.84
C VAL A 96 -26.65 5.24 -16.90
N VAL A 97 -25.89 6.05 -16.17
CA VAL A 97 -24.45 5.87 -15.98
C VAL A 97 -24.23 5.22 -14.62
N TYR A 98 -23.64 4.03 -14.60
CA TYR A 98 -23.15 3.39 -13.38
C TYR A 98 -21.68 3.72 -13.20
N THR A 99 -21.31 4.23 -12.02
CA THR A 99 -19.93 4.60 -11.69
C THR A 99 -19.49 3.83 -10.46
N ALA A 100 -18.43 3.04 -10.60
CA ALA A 100 -17.75 2.39 -9.49
C ALA A 100 -16.54 3.23 -9.04
N SER A 101 -16.28 3.27 -7.74
CA SER A 101 -15.14 3.99 -7.16
C SER A 101 -14.46 3.21 -6.05
N VAL A 102 -13.15 3.37 -5.92
CA VAL A 102 -12.31 2.81 -4.85
C VAL A 102 -11.68 3.92 -4.01
N SER A 103 -11.23 3.59 -2.79
CA SER A 103 -10.67 4.55 -1.82
C SER A 103 -9.26 5.04 -2.14
N ALA A 104 -8.51 4.31 -2.96
CA ALA A 104 -7.17 4.68 -3.42
C ALA A 104 -6.97 4.34 -4.91
N PRO A 105 -5.97 4.91 -5.61
CA PRO A 105 -5.71 4.61 -7.01
C PRO A 105 -5.42 3.12 -7.27
N VAL A 106 -5.93 2.57 -8.37
CA VAL A 106 -5.65 1.18 -8.72
C VAL A 106 -4.18 1.00 -9.11
N THR A 107 -3.51 0.00 -8.53
CA THR A 107 -2.12 -0.38 -8.85
C THR A 107 -2.04 -1.84 -9.30
N GLY A 108 -0.94 -2.22 -9.96
CA GLY A 108 -0.67 -3.60 -10.41
C GLY A 108 -1.53 -4.05 -11.61
N SER A 109 -2.84 -4.18 -11.43
CA SER A 109 -3.79 -4.60 -12.47
C SER A 109 -5.12 -3.85 -12.36
N PRO A 110 -5.87 -3.64 -13.45
CA PRO A 110 -7.16 -2.98 -13.40
C PRO A 110 -8.13 -3.68 -12.44
N VAL A 111 -8.98 -2.91 -11.75
CA VAL A 111 -10.09 -3.47 -10.97
C VAL A 111 -11.27 -3.69 -11.90
N VAL A 112 -11.88 -4.87 -11.83
CA VAL A 112 -13.08 -5.24 -12.57
C VAL A 112 -14.21 -5.46 -11.58
N VAL A 113 -15.26 -4.64 -11.71
CA VAL A 113 -16.47 -4.70 -10.88
C VAL A 113 -17.59 -5.34 -11.71
N THR A 114 -18.16 -6.42 -11.20
CA THR A 114 -19.31 -7.12 -11.81
C THR A 114 -20.59 -6.64 -11.16
N LEU A 115 -21.56 -6.22 -11.96
CA LEU A 115 -22.86 -5.72 -11.50
C LEU A 115 -23.95 -6.79 -11.63
N SER A 116 -25.00 -6.67 -10.81
CA SER A 116 -26.13 -7.61 -10.80
C SER A 116 -26.98 -7.63 -12.07
N ASN A 117 -26.79 -6.64 -12.95
CA ASN A 117 -27.39 -6.62 -14.29
C ASN A 117 -26.52 -7.28 -15.37
N GLY A 118 -25.41 -7.91 -14.97
CA GLY A 118 -24.46 -8.60 -15.85
C GLY A 118 -23.43 -7.69 -16.54
N GLN A 119 -23.48 -6.37 -16.33
CA GLN A 119 -22.46 -5.47 -16.83
C GLN A 119 -21.19 -5.52 -15.98
N THR A 120 -20.07 -5.13 -16.58
CA THR A 120 -18.81 -4.92 -15.88
C THR A 120 -18.36 -3.46 -15.98
N ILE A 121 -17.77 -2.95 -14.90
CA ILE A 121 -17.06 -1.68 -14.88
C ILE A 121 -15.57 -1.98 -14.67
N THR A 122 -14.72 -1.40 -15.51
CA THR A 122 -13.26 -1.47 -15.33
C THR A 122 -12.76 -0.14 -14.80
N ILE A 123 -12.03 -0.18 -13.68
CA ILE A 123 -11.25 0.95 -13.14
C ILE A 123 -9.80 0.72 -13.58
N PRO A 124 -9.26 1.55 -14.50
CA PRO A 124 -7.89 1.42 -14.98
C PRO A 124 -6.83 1.62 -13.90
N VAL A 125 -5.62 1.12 -14.13
CA VAL A 125 -4.46 1.42 -13.29
C VAL A 125 -4.20 2.93 -13.27
N GLY A 126 -3.94 3.48 -12.09
CA GLY A 126 -3.75 4.90 -11.83
C GLY A 126 -5.04 5.66 -11.53
N GLU A 127 -6.20 5.06 -11.78
CA GLU A 127 -7.50 5.70 -11.58
C GLU A 127 -8.18 5.21 -10.30
N THR A 128 -9.13 6.02 -9.81
CA THR A 128 -9.99 5.67 -8.66
C THR A 128 -11.43 5.39 -9.09
N THR A 129 -11.78 5.62 -10.35
CA THR A 129 -13.15 5.49 -10.85
C THR A 129 -13.22 4.85 -12.23
N GLY A 130 -14.34 4.20 -12.50
CA GLY A 130 -14.70 3.65 -13.80
C GLY A 130 -16.22 3.74 -13.99
N SER A 131 -16.68 3.75 -15.23
CA SER A 131 -18.12 3.83 -15.52
C SER A 131 -18.55 2.98 -16.69
N VAL A 132 -19.84 2.62 -16.71
CA VAL A 132 -20.51 1.96 -17.83
C VAL A 132 -21.90 2.54 -18.03
N ASN A 133 -22.34 2.59 -19.30
CA ASN A 133 -23.67 3.05 -19.67
C ASN A 133 -24.66 1.89 -19.75
N PHE A 134 -25.89 2.13 -19.30
CA PHE A 134 -27.02 1.23 -19.44
C PHE A 134 -28.21 1.99 -20.02
N VAL A 135 -28.86 1.42 -21.03
CA VAL A 135 -30.07 2.04 -21.61
C VAL A 135 -31.29 1.50 -20.87
N ALA A 136 -32.04 2.39 -20.22
CA ALA A 136 -33.27 2.03 -19.54
C ALA A 136 -34.29 1.47 -20.55
N PRO A 137 -35.06 0.42 -20.19
CA PRO A 137 -36.12 -0.09 -21.05
C PRO A 137 -37.11 1.01 -21.43
N ASN A 138 -37.65 0.93 -22.65
CA ASN A 138 -38.66 1.85 -23.15
C ASN A 138 -40.01 1.15 -23.29
N SER A 139 -41.09 1.78 -22.79
CA SER A 139 -42.44 1.24 -22.85
C SER A 139 -43.35 2.16 -23.68
N PRO A 140 -44.25 1.60 -24.54
CA PRO A 140 -45.25 2.40 -25.23
C PRO A 140 -46.40 2.87 -24.33
N LEU A 141 -46.51 2.34 -23.10
CA LEU A 141 -47.54 2.69 -22.12
C LEU A 141 -46.98 3.63 -21.06
N ALA A 142 -47.80 4.58 -20.60
CA ALA A 142 -47.43 5.48 -19.51
C ALA A 142 -47.16 4.68 -18.21
N GLY A 143 -45.98 4.91 -17.63
CA GLY A 143 -45.50 4.27 -16.43
C GLY A 143 -44.02 4.60 -16.20
N GLY A 144 -43.47 4.14 -15.08
CA GLY A 144 -42.04 4.16 -14.82
C GLY A 144 -41.69 2.96 -13.96
N THR A 145 -40.48 2.41 -14.15
CA THR A 145 -39.97 1.29 -13.35
C THR A 145 -38.72 1.72 -12.60
N SER A 146 -38.56 1.20 -11.38
CA SER A 146 -37.32 1.39 -10.62
C SER A 146 -36.29 0.35 -11.05
N LEU A 147 -35.09 0.80 -11.38
CA LEU A 147 -33.94 -0.08 -11.60
C LEU A 147 -33.15 -0.21 -10.30
N SER A 148 -32.82 -1.44 -9.92
CA SER A 148 -31.96 -1.73 -8.77
C SER A 148 -30.79 -2.57 -9.25
N VAL A 149 -29.60 -1.97 -9.22
CA VAL A 149 -28.34 -2.62 -9.58
C VAL A 149 -27.39 -2.51 -8.40
N LYS A 150 -26.77 -3.63 -8.05
CA LYS A 150 -25.77 -3.73 -6.99
C LYS A 150 -24.47 -4.28 -7.54
N ILE A 151 -23.42 -4.22 -6.73
CA ILE A 151 -22.17 -4.94 -7.01
C ILE A 151 -22.38 -6.41 -6.62
N ASP A 152 -22.08 -7.33 -7.54
CA ASP A 152 -22.03 -8.78 -7.28
C ASP A 152 -20.62 -9.25 -6.93
N GLY A 153 -19.58 -8.52 -7.35
CA GLY A 153 -18.21 -8.77 -6.95
C GLY A 153 -17.22 -7.79 -7.58
N ALA A 154 -16.02 -7.70 -7.01
CA ALA A 154 -14.92 -6.93 -7.56
C ALA A 154 -13.61 -7.72 -7.42
N THR A 155 -12.77 -7.67 -8.45
CA THR A 155 -11.46 -8.34 -8.47
C THR A 155 -10.41 -7.47 -9.15
N GLY A 156 -9.12 -7.72 -8.89
CA GLY A 156 -8.00 -6.96 -9.46
C GLY A 156 -7.37 -5.99 -8.45
N GLY A 157 -6.54 -5.07 -8.95
CA GLY A 157 -5.72 -4.20 -8.11
C GLY A 157 -4.60 -4.93 -7.38
N ASN A 158 -3.77 -4.17 -6.65
CA ASN A 158 -2.79 -4.70 -5.69
C ASN A 158 -3.20 -4.41 -4.23
N TYR A 159 -4.47 -4.16 -3.96
CA TYR A 159 -4.92 -3.92 -2.58
C TYR A 159 -4.65 -5.12 -1.69
N GLU A 160 -4.31 -4.89 -0.44
CA GLU A 160 -4.20 -5.93 0.58
C GLU A 160 -5.51 -6.69 0.72
N LYS A 161 -6.60 -5.94 0.86
CA LYS A 161 -7.97 -6.43 0.90
C LYS A 161 -8.93 -5.49 0.15
N LEU A 162 -9.76 -6.08 -0.71
CA LEU A 162 -10.80 -5.37 -1.47
C LEU A 162 -12.18 -5.93 -1.12
N GLU A 163 -13.10 -5.05 -0.72
CA GLU A 163 -14.49 -5.39 -0.35
C GLU A 163 -15.52 -4.57 -1.14
N VAL A 164 -16.75 -5.09 -1.21
CA VAL A 164 -17.90 -4.52 -1.95
C VAL A 164 -19.12 -4.36 -1.05
#